data_AF-A0A8S4RNF6-F1
#
_entry.id   AF-A0A8S4RNF6-F1
#
_cell.length_a   1.000
_cell.length_b   1.000
_cell.length_c   1.000
_cell.angle_alpha   90.00
_cell.angle_beta   90.00
_cell.angle_gamma   90.00
#
_symmetry.space_group_name_H-M   'P 1'
#
loop_
_entity.id
_entity.type
_entity.pdbx_description
1 polymer ?
#
loop_
_entity_poly.entity_id
_entity_poly.type
_entity_poly.pdbx_seq_one_letter_code
_entity_poly.pdbx_strand_id
1 'polypeptide(L)'
;MTCNDPVDIAKLKRILCDINSDQNISNLDKYGPMTTPILLVQVHRDVQRLQFLIFFLAQVRHIHITLLIFSHSYYDEKISRLIGGIDFCKVMQIFYPHSLQLHPYKFPGVDDEDCLPGAAITDCMMRDARSH
;
A
#
# COMPACT_ATOMS: atom_id res chain seq x y z
N MET A 1 -4.92 -15.78 16.55
CA MET A 1 -4.11 -14.57 16.33
C MET A 1 -4.26 -14.15 14.88
N THR A 2 -5.01 -13.16 14.47
CA THR A 2 -6.05 -12.30 15.09
C THR A 2 -7.21 -12.33 14.11
N CYS A 3 -8.43 -12.58 14.58
CA CYS A 3 -9.64 -12.53 13.75
C CYS A 3 -9.81 -11.08 13.27
N ASN A 4 -10.02 -10.90 11.97
CA ASN A 4 -10.31 -9.59 11.38
C ASN A 4 -11.66 -9.10 11.90
N ASP A 5 -11.66 -8.36 13.01
CA ASP A 5 -12.87 -7.71 13.48
C ASP A 5 -13.21 -6.50 12.59
N PRO A 6 -14.48 -6.30 12.21
CA PRO A 6 -14.89 -5.22 11.30
C PRO A 6 -14.57 -3.81 11.85
N VAL A 7 -14.42 -3.69 13.18
CA VAL A 7 -14.03 -2.46 13.89
C VAL A 7 -12.58 -2.05 13.55
N ASP A 8 -11.67 -3.01 13.39
CA ASP A 8 -10.26 -2.75 13.07
C ASP A 8 -10.08 -2.29 11.62
N ILE A 9 -10.86 -2.85 10.69
CA ILE A 9 -10.82 -2.45 9.27
C ILE A 9 -11.30 -1.01 9.10
N ALA A 10 -12.39 -0.62 9.78
CA ALA A 10 -12.92 0.74 9.71
C ALA A 10 -11.93 1.77 10.27
N LYS A 11 -11.26 1.43 11.37
CA LYS A 11 -10.19 2.27 11.95
C LYS A 11 -9.01 2.39 11.00
N LEU A 12 -8.58 1.28 10.40
CA LEU A 12 -7.50 1.28 9.43
C LEU A 12 -7.84 2.12 8.19
N LYS A 13 -9.06 2.00 7.64
CA LYS A 13 -9.54 2.84 6.52
C LYS A 13 -9.39 4.33 6.82
N ARG A 14 -9.80 4.77 8.02
CA ARG A 14 -9.67 6.17 8.44
C ARG A 14 -8.21 6.63 8.45
N ILE A 15 -7.34 5.87 9.10
CA ILE A 15 -5.90 6.18 9.15
C ILE A 15 -5.31 6.32 7.74
N LEU A 16 -5.65 5.41 6.83
CA LEU A 16 -5.13 5.45 5.46
C LEU A 16 -5.69 6.63 4.65
N CYS A 17 -6.97 6.99 4.85
CA CYS A 17 -7.55 8.18 4.26
C CYS A 17 -6.85 9.46 4.76
N ASP A 18 -6.59 9.55 6.06
CA ASP A 18 -5.91 10.71 6.66
C ASP A 18 -4.50 10.86 6.07
N ILE A 19 -3.71 9.78 6.07
CA ILE A 19 -2.35 9.80 5.51
C ILE A 19 -2.36 10.19 4.02
N ASN A 20 -3.28 9.62 3.23
CA ASN A 20 -3.38 9.93 1.81
C ASN A 20 -3.84 11.37 1.54
N SER A 21 -4.62 11.97 2.45
CA SER A 21 -5.13 13.34 2.32
C SER A 21 -4.08 14.36 2.73
N ASP A 22 -3.30 14.04 3.77
CA ASP A 22 -2.22 14.90 4.26
C ASP A 22 -1.07 15.04 3.26
N GLN A 23 -0.84 14.01 2.43
CA GLN A 23 0.21 13.97 1.42
C GLN A 23 1.58 14.43 1.94
N ASN A 24 1.89 14.07 3.19
CA ASN A 24 3.05 14.59 3.88
C ASN A 24 4.36 14.12 3.21
N ILE A 25 5.30 15.05 3.02
CA ILE A 25 6.59 14.81 2.41
C ILE A 25 7.68 15.04 3.45
N SER A 26 8.35 13.96 3.84
CA SER A 26 9.46 14.00 4.80
C SER A 26 10.72 14.60 4.16
N ASN A 27 11.55 15.23 5.00
CA ASN A 27 12.85 15.80 4.65
C ASN A 27 12.81 16.96 3.64
N LEU A 28 11.65 17.63 3.51
CA LEU A 28 11.48 18.77 2.61
C LEU A 28 12.34 19.97 3.05
N ASP A 29 12.43 20.19 4.36
CA ASP A 29 13.28 21.18 5.02
C ASP A 29 14.77 20.94 4.80
N LYS A 30 15.20 19.67 4.80
CA LYS A 30 16.61 19.28 4.62
C LYS A 30 17.08 19.39 3.18
N TYR A 31 16.20 19.13 2.20
CA TYR A 31 16.58 19.00 0.79
C TYR A 31 15.95 20.03 -0.15
N GLY A 32 15.19 20.98 0.38
CA GLY A 32 14.61 22.08 -0.38
C GLY A 32 13.57 21.67 -1.44
N PRO A 33 13.18 22.61 -2.32
CA PRO A 33 12.15 22.40 -3.34
C PRO A 33 12.50 21.28 -4.35
N MET A 34 11.48 20.67 -4.93
CA MET A 34 11.63 19.52 -5.85
C MET A 34 12.25 19.92 -7.19
N THR A 35 13.29 19.19 -7.62
CA THR A 35 14.02 19.48 -8.88
C THR A 35 14.02 18.35 -9.89
N THR A 36 13.24 17.28 -9.68
CA THR A 36 13.03 16.14 -10.60
C THR A 36 14.30 15.30 -10.80
N PRO A 37 14.32 14.07 -10.23
CA PRO A 37 13.35 13.05 -10.59
C PRO A 37 12.42 12.60 -9.45
N ILE A 38 11.32 11.93 -9.82
CA ILE A 38 10.41 11.24 -8.90
C ILE A 38 10.55 9.74 -9.17
N LEU A 39 10.72 8.94 -8.12
CA LEU A 39 10.74 7.48 -8.20
C LEU A 39 9.57 6.92 -7.39
N LEU A 40 8.68 6.19 -8.05
CA LEU A 40 7.56 5.51 -7.41
C LEU A 40 7.87 4.03 -7.23
N VAL A 41 7.80 3.55 -6.00
CA VAL A 41 8.10 2.17 -5.61
C VAL A 41 6.82 1.50 -5.11
N GLN A 42 6.41 0.41 -5.76
CA GLN A 42 5.29 -0.39 -5.28
C GLN A 42 5.73 -1.35 -4.17
N VAL A 43 5.14 -1.19 -2.98
CA VAL A 43 5.44 -1.96 -1.78
C VAL A 43 4.29 -2.90 -1.45
N HIS A 44 4.64 -4.15 -1.13
CA HIS A 44 3.70 -5.15 -0.63
C HIS A 44 3.99 -5.49 0.84
N ARG A 45 4.40 -6.72 1.16
CA ARG A 45 4.57 -7.21 2.55
C ARG A 45 6.00 -7.62 2.91
N ASP A 46 6.91 -7.59 1.95
CA ASP A 46 8.26 -8.12 2.11
C ASP A 46 9.22 -7.05 2.66
N VAL A 47 9.32 -7.00 3.99
CA VAL A 47 10.17 -6.04 4.71
C VAL A 47 11.65 -6.21 4.35
N GLN A 48 12.11 -7.45 4.17
CA GLN A 48 13.54 -7.72 3.89
C GLN A 48 13.93 -7.18 2.52
N ARG A 49 13.12 -7.43 1.49
CA ARG A 49 13.37 -6.84 0.16
C ARG A 49 13.35 -5.33 0.18
N LEU A 50 12.42 -4.73 0.94
CA LEU A 50 12.36 -3.28 1.09
C LEU A 50 13.62 -2.73 1.78
N GLN A 51 14.12 -3.41 2.81
CA GLN A 51 15.38 -3.04 3.47
C GLN A 51 16.56 -3.04 2.49
N PHE A 52 16.70 -4.10 1.68
CA PHE A 52 17.74 -4.16 0.66
C PHE A 52 17.58 -3.05 -0.37
N LEU A 53 16.35 -2.78 -0.85
CA LEU A 53 16.08 -1.70 -1.79
C LEU A 53 16.52 -0.34 -1.22
N ILE A 54 16.12 -0.02 0.00
CA ILE A 54 16.50 1.23 0.68
C ILE A 54 18.02 1.33 0.82
N PHE A 55 18.67 0.24 1.23
CA PHE A 55 20.13 0.18 1.36
C PHE A 55 20.87 0.47 0.05
N PHE A 56 20.37 -0.06 -1.07
CA PHE A 56 20.96 0.22 -2.39
C PHE A 56 20.64 1.63 -2.89
N LEU A 57 19.41 2.13 -2.67
CA LEU A 57 19.02 3.49 -3.05
C LEU A 57 19.85 4.55 -2.32
N ALA A 58 20.21 4.32 -1.05
CA ALA A 58 21.05 5.23 -0.28
C ALA A 58 22.45 5.44 -0.92
N GLN A 59 22.92 4.51 -1.75
CA GLN A 59 24.22 4.57 -2.41
C GLN A 59 24.16 5.23 -3.80
N VAL A 60 22.96 5.52 -4.31
CA VAL A 60 22.78 6.13 -5.63
C VAL A 60 23.25 7.58 -5.60
N ARG A 61 24.12 7.94 -6.55
CA ARG A 61 24.60 9.32 -6.71
C ARG A 61 23.42 10.26 -6.96
N HIS A 62 23.41 11.38 -6.25
CA HIS A 62 22.37 12.41 -6.32
C HIS A 62 20.96 11.93 -5.91
N ILE A 63 20.82 10.87 -5.12
CA ILE A 63 19.49 10.45 -4.64
C ILE A 63 18.77 11.52 -3.81
N HIS A 64 19.52 12.42 -3.16
CA HIS A 64 18.98 13.48 -2.31
C HIS A 64 18.11 14.52 -3.04
N ILE A 65 18.29 14.69 -4.36
CA ILE A 65 17.43 15.58 -5.17
C ILE A 65 16.14 14.89 -5.63
N THR A 66 16.06 13.56 -5.48
CA THR A 66 14.90 12.74 -5.88
C THR A 66 13.80 12.77 -4.81
N LEU A 67 12.55 12.70 -5.27
CA LEU A 67 11.40 12.36 -4.42
C LEU A 67 11.10 10.86 -4.54
N LEU A 68 11.22 10.13 -3.43
CA LEU A 68 10.82 8.72 -3.35
C LEU A 68 9.37 8.61 -2.86
N ILE A 69 8.50 8.05 -3.69
CA ILE A 69 7.11 7.78 -3.34
C ILE A 69 6.93 6.27 -3.15
N PHE A 70 6.57 5.84 -1.95
CA PHE A 70 6.23 4.45 -1.68
C PHE A 70 4.72 4.26 -1.79
N SER A 71 4.28 3.43 -2.74
CA SER A 71 2.89 3.07 -2.96
C SER A 71 2.58 1.73 -2.33
N HIS A 72 1.80 1.74 -1.26
CA HIS A 72 1.52 0.58 -0.43
C HIS A 72 0.25 -0.12 -0.85
N SER A 73 0.36 -1.42 -1.16
CA SER A 73 -0.80 -2.31 -1.35
C SER A 73 -1.24 -3.00 -0.05
N TYR A 74 -0.50 -2.83 1.04
CA TYR A 74 -0.78 -3.41 2.35
C TYR A 74 -0.21 -2.49 3.45
N TYR A 75 -0.98 -2.24 4.51
CA TYR A 75 -0.51 -1.49 5.66
C TYR A 75 0.18 -2.43 6.66
N ASP A 76 1.45 -2.14 6.91
CA ASP A 76 2.26 -2.78 7.95
C ASP A 76 3.06 -1.68 8.68
N GLU A 77 2.89 -1.60 9.99
CA GLU A 77 3.58 -0.61 10.83
C GLU A 77 5.11 -0.73 10.72
N LYS A 78 5.65 -1.95 10.58
CA LYS A 78 7.11 -2.17 10.45
C LYS A 78 7.64 -1.56 9.16
N ILE A 79 6.89 -1.71 8.06
CA ILE A 79 7.22 -1.12 6.76
C ILE A 79 7.18 0.40 6.87
N SER A 80 6.10 0.94 7.45
CA SER A 80 5.96 2.39 7.57
C SER A 80 7.04 3.01 8.44
N ARG A 81 7.41 2.34 9.55
CA ARG A 81 8.53 2.76 10.42
C ARG A 81 9.89 2.69 9.69
N LEU A 82 10.11 1.66 8.89
CA LEU A 82 11.33 1.52 8.09
C LEU A 82 11.47 2.68 7.09
N ILE A 83 10.39 3.03 6.39
CA ILE A 83 10.37 4.14 5.43
C ILE A 83 10.50 5.48 6.15
N GLY A 84 9.87 5.63 7.32
CA GLY A 84 9.99 6.83 8.15
C GLY A 84 11.40 7.09 8.66
N GLY A 85 12.27 6.07 8.68
CA GLY A 85 13.69 6.21 9.02
C GLY A 85 14.60 6.66 7.87
N ILE A 86 14.08 6.84 6.66
CA ILE A 86 14.88 7.31 5.52
C ILE A 86 15.21 8.79 5.69
N ASP A 87 16.51 9.10 5.69
CA ASP A 87 17.02 10.45 5.95
C ASP A 87 17.91 11.00 4.83
N PHE A 88 18.10 10.25 3.72
CA PHE A 88 19.01 10.58 2.63
C PHE A 88 18.35 11.27 1.42
N CYS A 89 17.01 11.32 1.38
CA CYS A 89 16.23 11.96 0.31
C CYS A 89 14.84 12.35 0.79
N LYS A 90 14.04 12.99 -0.08
CA LYS A 90 12.64 13.33 0.21
C LYS A 90 11.77 12.09 0.02
N VAL A 91 10.85 11.86 0.94
CA VAL A 91 10.02 10.65 0.96
C VAL A 91 8.55 10.97 1.17
N MET A 92 7.69 10.27 0.44
CA MET A 92 6.24 10.30 0.58
C MET A 92 5.71 8.87 0.62
N GLN A 93 4.67 8.62 1.41
CA GLN A 93 3.95 7.35 1.46
C GLN A 93 2.51 7.55 1.00
N ILE A 94 2.05 6.68 0.10
CA ILE A 94 0.65 6.62 -0.34
C ILE A 94 0.13 5.20 -0.20
N PHE A 95 -1.14 5.05 0.14
CA PHE A 95 -1.77 3.76 0.41
C PHE A 95 -2.91 3.50 -0.56
N TYR A 96 -2.92 2.32 -1.16
CA TYR A 96 -3.99 1.91 -2.05
C TYR A 96 -5.30 1.69 -1.25
N PRO A 97 -6.37 2.46 -1.52
CA PRO A 97 -7.58 2.47 -0.69
C PRO A 97 -8.47 1.23 -0.87
N HIS A 98 -8.26 0.46 -1.94
CA HIS A 98 -9.03 -0.75 -2.24
C HIS A 98 -8.20 -2.03 -2.07
N SER A 99 -7.31 -2.08 -1.07
CA SER A 99 -6.51 -3.27 -0.80
C SER A 99 -7.34 -4.43 -0.24
N LEU A 100 -6.83 -5.66 -0.42
CA LEU A 100 -7.41 -6.89 0.15
C LEU A 100 -7.53 -6.83 1.69
N GLN A 101 -6.65 -6.06 2.36
CA GLN A 101 -6.72 -5.85 3.81
C GLN A 101 -7.96 -5.06 4.23
N LEU A 102 -8.43 -4.17 3.36
CA LEU A 102 -9.56 -3.27 3.62
C LEU A 102 -10.90 -3.84 3.12
N HIS A 103 -10.84 -4.81 2.23
CA HIS A 103 -12.00 -5.49 1.64
C HIS A 103 -11.71 -7.00 1.59
N PRO A 104 -11.72 -7.71 2.74
CA PRO A 104 -11.38 -9.14 2.76
C PRO A 104 -12.50 -10.05 2.26
N TYR A 105 -13.77 -9.66 2.47
CA TYR A 105 -14.97 -10.50 2.23
C TYR A 105 -15.90 -9.98 1.13
N LYS A 106 -15.44 -8.98 0.37
CA LYS A 106 -16.14 -8.39 -0.76
C LYS A 106 -15.10 -7.94 -1.76
N PHE A 107 -15.48 -7.87 -3.03
CA PHE A 107 -14.62 -7.39 -4.10
C PHE A 107 -13.82 -6.12 -3.69
N PRO A 108 -12.49 -6.08 -3.87
CA PRO A 108 -11.63 -7.05 -4.58
C PRO A 108 -11.13 -8.24 -3.74
N GLY A 109 -11.58 -8.40 -2.50
CA GLY A 109 -11.36 -9.63 -1.72
C GLY A 109 -12.20 -10.79 -2.23
N VAL A 110 -12.17 -11.89 -1.47
CA VAL A 110 -12.97 -13.08 -1.80
C VAL A 110 -14.39 -12.83 -1.35
N ASP A 111 -15.31 -12.75 -2.31
CA ASP A 111 -16.75 -12.72 -2.04
C ASP A 111 -17.30 -14.15 -2.01
N ASP A 112 -18.28 -14.43 -1.14
CA ASP A 112 -18.91 -15.76 -1.07
C ASP A 112 -19.70 -16.07 -2.36
N GLU A 113 -20.10 -15.03 -3.08
CA GLU A 113 -20.78 -15.12 -4.37
C GLU A 113 -19.81 -15.33 -5.56
N ASP A 114 -18.50 -15.22 -5.34
CA ASP A 114 -17.51 -15.41 -6.40
C ASP A 114 -17.54 -16.85 -6.93
N CYS A 115 -17.26 -16.97 -8.23
CA CYS A 115 -17.08 -18.27 -8.87
C CYS A 115 -15.81 -18.94 -8.34
N LEU A 116 -15.89 -20.22 -7.98
CA LEU A 116 -14.74 -20.96 -7.49
C LEU A 116 -13.66 -21.12 -8.58
N PRO A 117 -12.37 -20.95 -8.25
CA PRO A 117 -11.29 -21.19 -9.20
C PRO A 117 -11.35 -22.63 -9.73
N GLY A 118 -11.48 -22.78 -11.04
CA GLY A 118 -11.54 -24.09 -11.71
C GLY A 118 -12.93 -24.72 -11.81
N ALA A 119 -14.00 -24.03 -11.38
CA ALA A 119 -15.37 -24.45 -11.67
C ALA A 119 -15.66 -24.39 -13.18
N ALA A 120 -16.49 -25.32 -13.68
CA ALA A 120 -16.92 -25.28 -15.07
C ALA A 120 -17.78 -24.03 -15.30
N ILE A 121 -17.66 -23.43 -16.49
CA ILE A 121 -18.44 -22.23 -16.86
C ILE A 121 -19.95 -22.48 -16.68
N THR A 122 -20.41 -23.71 -16.93
CA THR A 122 -21.81 -24.12 -16.73
C THR A 122 -22.28 -24.01 -15.28
N ASP A 123 -21.39 -24.28 -14.32
CA ASP A 123 -21.70 -24.22 -12.89
C ASP A 123 -21.75 -22.77 -12.39
N CYS A 124 -21.00 -21.88 -13.07
CA CYS A 124 -20.98 -20.44 -12.80
C CYS A 124 -22.15 -19.69 -13.46
N MET A 125 -22.73 -20.23 -14.54
CA MET A 125 -23.83 -19.62 -15.28
C MET A 125 -25.21 -19.85 -14.66
N MET A 126 -25.35 -20.81 -13.74
CA MET A 126 -26.62 -21.17 -13.10
C MET A 126 -26.95 -20.32 -11.85
N ARG A 127 -26.06 -19.38 -11.47
CA ARG A 127 -26.32 -18.42 -10.39
C ARG A 127 -27.04 -17.20 -10.97
N ASP A 128 -28.36 -17.20 -10.86
CA ASP A 128 -29.20 -16.09 -11.31
C ASP A 128 -28.79 -14.78 -10.61
N ALA A 129 -28.42 -13.76 -11.40
CA ALA A 129 -28.10 -12.41 -10.91
C ALA A 129 -29.34 -11.63 -10.39
N ARG A 130 -30.41 -12.32 -10.01
CA ARG A 130 -31.72 -11.77 -9.62
C ARG A 130 -32.29 -12.49 -8.40
N SER A 131 -31.69 -12.24 -7.26
CA SER A 131 -32.37 -12.37 -5.97
C SER A 131 -31.93 -11.20 -5.08
N HIS A 132 -32.49 -10.04 -5.40
CA HIS A 132 -32.66 -8.92 -4.47
C HIS A 132 -34.16 -8.79 -4.19
#